data_AF-A0A2E1NBU8-F1
#
_entry.id   AF-A0A2E1NBU8-F1
#
_cell.length_a   1.000
_cell.length_b   1.000
_cell.length_c   1.000
_cell.angle_alpha   90.00
_cell.angle_beta   90.00
_cell.angle_gamma   90.00
#
_symmetry.space_group_name_H-M   'P 1'
#
loop_
_entity.id
_entity.type
_entity.pdbx_description
1 polymer ?
#
loop_
_entity_poly.entity_id
_entity_poly.type
_entity_poly.pdbx_seq_one_letter_code
_entity_poly.pdbx_strand_id
1 'polypeptide(L)'
;MTMVSKLIHAIASTVIIATFFNCAQNSYLVLAKKDPNNFVAEKDALKGNLNSNKNYLAAIIFSHKELGLKALNENNFKDAIYHFKEALFYDNGDSLSIYNLNLAKGHKMYLTGNTDNLWEAIQFYSKAAQASRVNGEPFYYIGLSYYKLDNEDFDLILESFNSALELSLPQPLRDEIVGKKIETETRKEKLKAFWN
;
A
#
# COMPACT_ATOMS: atom_id res chain seq x y z
N MET A 1 7.92 -23.23 58.62
CA MET A 1 7.82 -22.16 57.59
C MET A 1 6.64 -21.26 57.95
N THR A 2 6.89 -20.03 58.39
CA THR A 2 5.87 -19.13 58.98
C THR A 2 4.85 -18.69 57.92
N MET A 3 3.60 -18.42 58.35
CA MET A 3 2.47 -18.04 57.47
C MET A 3 2.82 -16.86 56.55
N VAL A 4 3.63 -15.93 57.05
CA VAL A 4 4.17 -14.75 56.33
C VAL A 4 5.05 -15.15 55.14
N SER A 5 5.91 -16.18 55.29
CA SER A 5 6.79 -16.62 54.19
C SER A 5 6.01 -17.28 53.04
N LYS A 6 4.89 -17.96 53.32
CA LYS A 6 4.01 -18.53 52.29
C LYS A 6 3.27 -17.43 51.52
N LEU A 7 2.84 -16.37 52.21
CA LEU A 7 2.15 -15.23 51.60
C LEU A 7 3.09 -14.43 50.69
N ILE A 8 4.33 -14.18 51.11
CA ILE A 8 5.35 -13.50 50.29
C ILE A 8 5.68 -14.31 49.03
N HIS A 9 5.81 -15.63 49.12
CA HIS A 9 6.04 -16.48 47.94
C HIS A 9 4.83 -16.49 46.99
N ALA A 10 3.60 -16.48 47.51
CA ALA A 10 2.39 -16.43 46.69
C ALA A 10 2.25 -15.09 45.95
N ILE A 11 2.55 -13.98 46.61
CA ILE A 11 2.56 -12.63 46.01
C ILE A 11 3.69 -12.50 44.98
N ALA A 12 4.90 -12.98 45.30
CA ALA A 12 6.01 -12.97 44.34
C ALA A 12 5.69 -13.82 43.11
N SER A 13 5.09 -15.00 43.29
CA SER A 13 4.70 -15.88 42.18
C SER A 13 3.62 -15.26 41.29
N THR A 14 2.64 -14.57 41.87
CA THR A 14 1.58 -13.89 41.09
C THR A 14 2.09 -12.65 40.36
N VAL A 15 3.01 -11.88 40.97
CA VAL A 15 3.68 -10.74 40.31
C VAL A 15 4.54 -11.21 39.14
N ILE A 16 5.27 -12.32 39.29
CA ILE A 16 6.08 -12.91 38.23
C ILE A 16 5.20 -13.41 37.07
N ILE A 17 4.08 -14.08 37.36
CA ILE A 17 3.14 -14.53 36.32
C ILE A 17 2.54 -13.33 35.57
N ALA A 18 2.21 -12.24 36.27
CA ALA A 18 1.66 -11.03 35.67
C ALA A 18 2.67 -10.29 34.77
N THR A 19 3.97 -10.27 35.12
CA THR A 19 5.00 -9.64 34.28
C THR A 19 5.31 -10.46 33.03
N PHE A 20 5.29 -11.81 33.10
CA PHE A 20 5.45 -12.66 31.92
C PHE A 20 4.27 -12.54 30.93
N PHE A 21 3.03 -12.41 31.42
CA PHE A 21 1.86 -12.20 30.57
C PHE A 21 1.88 -10.84 29.84
N ASN A 22 2.33 -9.78 30.51
CA ASN A 22 2.46 -8.45 29.89
C ASN A 22 3.63 -8.34 28.91
N CYS A 23 4.74 -9.07 29.12
CA CYS A 23 5.85 -9.12 28.16
C CYS A 23 5.48 -9.87 26.87
N ALA A 24 4.62 -10.89 26.95
CA ALA A 24 4.20 -11.67 25.78
C ALA A 24 3.19 -10.94 24.87
N GLN A 25 2.49 -9.91 25.36
CA GLN A 25 1.53 -9.15 24.54
C GLN A 25 2.19 -8.05 23.67
N ASN A 26 3.32 -7.48 24.09
CA ASN A 26 4.10 -6.51 23.30
C ASN A 26 5.10 -7.16 22.34
N SER A 27 5.23 -8.49 22.36
CA SER A 27 6.23 -9.22 21.58
C SER A 27 5.85 -9.39 20.10
N TYR A 28 4.56 -9.55 19.76
CA TYR A 28 4.15 -9.87 18.38
C TYR A 28 4.51 -8.78 17.37
N LEU A 29 4.26 -7.51 17.68
CA LEU A 29 4.61 -6.42 16.77
C LEU A 29 6.13 -6.27 16.64
N VAL A 30 6.90 -6.58 17.70
CA VAL A 30 8.36 -6.60 17.63
C VAL A 30 8.84 -7.71 16.70
N LEU A 31 8.26 -8.91 16.79
CA LEU A 31 8.56 -10.03 15.89
C LEU A 31 8.21 -9.68 14.44
N ALA A 32 7.00 -9.15 14.20
CA ALA A 32 6.55 -8.71 12.89
C ALA A 32 7.45 -7.63 12.28
N LYS A 33 7.91 -6.65 13.07
CA LYS A 33 8.86 -5.62 12.60
C LYS A 33 10.24 -6.19 12.26
N LYS A 34 10.67 -7.23 12.98
CA LYS A 34 11.97 -7.87 12.74
C LYS A 34 11.95 -8.71 11.47
N ASP A 35 10.90 -9.50 11.28
CA ASP A 35 10.74 -10.37 10.11
C ASP A 35 9.26 -10.57 9.76
N PRO A 36 8.70 -9.67 8.92
CA PRO A 36 7.32 -9.77 8.47
C PRO A 36 7.00 -11.08 7.74
N ASN A 37 7.96 -11.62 6.98
CA ASN A 37 7.79 -12.85 6.21
C ASN A 37 7.63 -14.04 7.15
N ASN A 38 8.56 -14.21 8.09
CA ASN A 38 8.51 -15.31 9.04
C ASN A 38 7.27 -15.21 9.93
N PHE A 39 6.91 -13.99 10.34
CA PHE A 39 5.71 -13.77 11.15
C PHE A 39 4.43 -14.23 10.46
N VAL A 40 4.25 -13.90 9.17
CA VAL A 40 3.08 -14.36 8.39
C VAL A 40 3.14 -15.87 8.14
N ALA A 41 4.32 -16.44 7.92
CA ALA A 41 4.47 -17.89 7.71
C ALA A 41 4.04 -18.71 8.95
N GLU A 42 4.29 -18.18 10.16
CA GLU A 42 3.90 -18.81 11.42
C GLU A 42 2.46 -18.46 11.86
N LYS A 43 1.73 -17.66 11.07
CA LYS A 43 0.38 -17.15 11.42
C LYS A 43 -0.59 -18.26 11.83
N ASP A 44 -0.60 -19.36 11.08
CA ASP A 44 -1.57 -20.44 11.28
C ASP A 44 -1.32 -21.23 12.56
N ALA A 45 -0.06 -21.32 13.00
CA ALA A 45 0.28 -21.94 14.29
C ALA A 45 -0.29 -21.16 15.48
N LEU A 46 -0.62 -19.87 15.29
CA LEU A 46 -1.10 -18.96 16.32
C LEU A 46 -2.56 -18.51 16.09
N LYS A 47 -3.31 -19.20 15.20
CA LYS A 47 -4.67 -18.84 14.78
C LYS A 47 -5.68 -18.74 15.93
N GLY A 48 -5.49 -19.48 17.02
CA GLY A 48 -6.33 -19.42 18.23
C GLY A 48 -6.34 -18.04 18.93
N ASN A 49 -5.34 -17.20 18.66
CA ASN A 49 -5.19 -15.88 19.27
C ASN A 49 -5.84 -14.75 18.44
N LEU A 50 -6.35 -15.04 17.25
CA LEU A 50 -6.74 -14.02 16.27
C LEU A 50 -7.91 -13.14 16.75
N ASN A 51 -8.90 -13.73 17.41
CA ASN A 51 -10.09 -13.01 17.88
C ASN A 51 -9.93 -12.43 19.30
N SER A 52 -8.94 -12.91 20.07
CA SER A 52 -8.75 -12.57 21.49
C SER A 52 -7.59 -11.61 21.73
N ASN A 53 -6.67 -11.43 20.76
CA ASN A 53 -5.46 -10.63 20.92
C ASN A 53 -5.31 -9.56 19.82
N LYS A 54 -5.64 -8.31 20.19
CA LYS A 54 -5.53 -7.14 19.30
C LYS A 54 -4.09 -6.87 18.82
N ASN A 55 -3.07 -7.17 19.64
CA ASN A 55 -1.67 -6.95 19.27
C ASN A 55 -1.20 -7.97 18.24
N TYR A 56 -1.68 -9.21 18.33
CA TYR A 56 -1.40 -10.24 17.33
C TYR A 56 -2.06 -9.88 15.97
N LEU A 57 -3.33 -9.44 16.00
CA LEU A 57 -4.01 -8.95 14.81
C LEU A 57 -3.28 -7.76 14.17
N ALA A 58 -2.88 -6.77 14.97
CA ALA A 58 -2.10 -5.62 14.50
C ALA A 58 -0.77 -6.04 13.87
N ALA A 59 -0.10 -7.05 14.43
CA ALA A 59 1.15 -7.58 13.89
C ALA A 59 0.97 -8.30 12.55
N ILE A 60 -0.14 -9.03 12.36
CA ILE A 60 -0.50 -9.64 11.07
C ILE A 60 -0.75 -8.56 10.01
N ILE A 61 -1.60 -7.58 10.33
CA ILE A 61 -1.93 -6.46 9.43
C ILE A 61 -0.65 -5.71 9.05
N PHE A 62 0.18 -5.37 10.04
CA PHE A 62 1.47 -4.71 9.82
C PHE A 62 2.36 -5.52 8.88
N SER A 63 2.52 -6.82 9.13
CA SER A 63 3.40 -7.67 8.32
C SER A 63 2.96 -7.73 6.86
N HIS A 64 1.65 -7.91 6.61
CA HIS A 64 1.13 -7.89 5.25
C HIS A 64 1.30 -6.51 4.58
N LYS A 65 1.12 -5.40 5.29
CA LYS A 65 1.36 -4.06 4.73
C LYS A 65 2.82 -3.85 4.32
N GLU A 66 3.77 -4.22 5.18
CA GLU A 66 5.20 -4.10 4.87
C GLU A 66 5.61 -4.98 3.69
N LEU A 67 5.14 -6.24 3.65
CA LEU A 67 5.43 -7.13 2.52
C LEU A 67 4.79 -6.64 1.22
N GLY A 68 3.59 -6.08 1.29
CA GLY A 68 2.92 -5.46 0.15
C GLY A 68 3.68 -4.25 -0.40
N LEU A 69 4.16 -3.37 0.48
CA LEU A 69 4.97 -2.21 0.11
C LEU A 69 6.31 -2.63 -0.49
N LYS A 70 6.98 -3.63 0.11
CA LYS A 70 8.21 -4.19 -0.43
C LYS A 70 7.99 -4.76 -1.84
N ALA A 71 6.96 -5.57 -2.02
CA ALA A 71 6.62 -6.15 -3.32
C ALA A 71 6.28 -5.06 -4.36
N LEU A 72 5.62 -3.97 -3.96
CA LEU A 72 5.36 -2.82 -4.84
C LEU A 72 6.67 -2.17 -5.30
N ASN A 73 7.61 -1.90 -4.39
CA ASN A 73 8.93 -1.33 -4.71
C ASN A 73 9.76 -2.23 -5.62
N GLU A 74 9.55 -3.55 -5.55
CA GLU A 74 10.18 -4.55 -6.41
C GLU A 74 9.43 -4.77 -7.73
N ASN A 75 8.35 -4.02 -8.00
CA ASN A 75 7.43 -4.20 -9.13
C ASN A 75 6.77 -5.60 -9.19
N ASN A 76 6.76 -6.33 -8.08
CA ASN A 76 6.07 -7.60 -7.94
C ASN A 76 4.60 -7.36 -7.58
N PHE A 77 3.83 -6.91 -8.57
CA PHE A 77 2.42 -6.54 -8.37
C PHE A 77 1.53 -7.70 -7.94
N LYS A 78 1.88 -8.94 -8.29
CA LYS A 78 1.12 -10.13 -7.88
C LYS A 78 1.17 -10.28 -6.35
N ASP A 79 2.36 -10.23 -5.77
CA ASP A 79 2.54 -10.41 -4.33
C ASP A 79 2.08 -9.17 -3.55
N ALA A 80 2.26 -7.96 -4.11
CA ALA A 80 1.70 -6.73 -3.55
C ALA A 80 0.16 -6.83 -3.42
N ILE A 81 -0.52 -7.25 -4.49
CA ILE A 81 -1.98 -7.45 -4.50
C ILE A 81 -2.40 -8.49 -3.45
N TYR A 82 -1.66 -9.60 -3.34
CA TYR A 82 -1.96 -10.64 -2.34
C TYR A 82 -1.88 -10.07 -0.92
N HIS A 83 -0.78 -9.44 -0.57
CA HIS A 83 -0.57 -8.95 0.78
C HIS A 83 -1.51 -7.81 1.18
N PHE A 84 -1.80 -6.85 0.30
CA PHE A 84 -2.79 -5.82 0.63
C PHE A 84 -4.21 -6.38 0.75
N LYS A 85 -4.58 -7.43 0.00
CA LYS A 85 -5.85 -8.13 0.21
C LYS A 85 -5.91 -8.81 1.57
N GLU A 86 -4.83 -9.46 2.00
CA GLU A 86 -4.76 -10.07 3.33
C GLU A 86 -4.86 -9.02 4.44
N ALA A 87 -4.20 -7.86 4.30
CA ALA A 87 -4.35 -6.77 5.27
C ALA A 87 -5.80 -6.27 5.34
N LEU A 88 -6.44 -6.04 4.19
CA LEU A 88 -7.83 -5.57 4.09
C LEU A 88 -8.87 -6.60 4.54
N PHE A 89 -8.52 -7.89 4.54
CA PHE A 89 -9.37 -8.92 5.11
C PHE A 89 -9.58 -8.71 6.62
N TYR A 90 -8.54 -8.24 7.32
CA TYR A 90 -8.58 -7.97 8.76
C TYR A 90 -8.97 -6.52 9.10
N ASP A 91 -8.61 -5.57 8.24
CA ASP A 91 -8.95 -4.14 8.38
C ASP A 91 -9.41 -3.57 7.03
N ASN A 92 -10.71 -3.69 6.75
CA ASN A 92 -11.29 -3.32 5.47
C ASN A 92 -11.28 -1.80 5.18
N GLY A 93 -11.00 -0.97 6.19
CA GLY A 93 -11.02 0.49 6.12
C GLY A 93 -9.64 1.13 6.02
N ASP A 94 -8.56 0.34 6.04
CA ASP A 94 -7.18 0.86 5.99
C ASP A 94 -6.90 1.56 4.66
N SER A 95 -6.98 2.89 4.66
CA SER A 95 -6.83 3.73 3.47
C SER A 95 -5.49 3.50 2.76
N LEU A 96 -4.42 3.24 3.52
CA LEU A 96 -3.11 2.92 2.96
C LEU A 96 -3.14 1.61 2.15
N SER A 97 -3.74 0.54 2.67
CA SER A 97 -3.87 -0.72 1.95
C SER A 97 -4.82 -0.61 0.77
N ILE A 98 -5.92 0.14 0.88
CA ILE A 98 -6.82 0.40 -0.26
C ILE A 98 -6.07 1.15 -1.37
N TYR A 99 -5.31 2.20 -1.02
CA TYR A 99 -4.51 2.97 -1.95
C TYR A 99 -3.52 2.08 -2.70
N ASN A 100 -2.67 1.35 -1.98
CA ASN A 100 -1.60 0.55 -2.58
C ASN A 100 -2.11 -0.70 -3.30
N LEU A 101 -3.21 -1.32 -2.84
CA LEU A 101 -3.87 -2.40 -3.58
C LEU A 101 -4.31 -1.93 -4.96
N ASN A 102 -4.94 -0.76 -5.03
CA ASN A 102 -5.43 -0.20 -6.28
C ASN A 102 -4.28 0.27 -7.18
N LEU A 103 -3.22 0.89 -6.63
CA LEU A 103 -2.00 1.15 -7.40
C LEU A 103 -1.41 -0.13 -8.02
N ALA A 104 -1.21 -1.19 -7.22
CA ALA A 104 -0.63 -2.44 -7.71
C ALA A 104 -1.48 -3.10 -8.81
N LYS A 105 -2.82 -3.07 -8.67
CA LYS A 105 -3.74 -3.52 -9.73
C LYS A 105 -3.62 -2.65 -10.98
N GLY A 106 -3.57 -1.33 -10.81
CA GLY A 106 -3.39 -0.37 -11.90
C GLY A 106 -2.11 -0.65 -12.68
N HIS A 107 -0.96 -0.78 -12.00
CA HIS A 107 0.32 -1.10 -12.65
C HIS A 107 0.28 -2.43 -13.37
N LYS A 108 -0.28 -3.46 -12.74
CA LYS A 108 -0.42 -4.77 -13.38
C LYS A 108 -1.18 -4.69 -14.70
N MET A 109 -2.29 -3.94 -14.75
CA MET A 109 -3.07 -3.78 -15.98
C MET A 109 -2.38 -2.88 -17.00
N TYR A 110 -1.81 -1.76 -16.55
CA TYR A 110 -1.04 -0.82 -17.38
C TYR A 110 0.11 -1.47 -18.14
N LEU A 111 0.80 -2.42 -17.51
CA LEU A 111 1.93 -3.14 -18.12
C LEU A 111 1.52 -4.06 -19.26
N THR A 112 0.27 -4.52 -19.29
CA THR A 112 -0.19 -5.38 -20.40
C THR A 112 -0.34 -4.60 -21.72
N GLY A 113 -0.63 -3.30 -21.66
CA GLY A 113 -0.75 -2.42 -22.82
C GLY A 113 -1.97 -2.64 -23.72
N ASN A 114 -2.83 -3.63 -23.45
CA ASN A 114 -4.12 -3.80 -24.15
C ASN A 114 -5.09 -2.69 -23.73
N THR A 115 -5.79 -2.08 -24.70
CA THR A 115 -6.87 -1.10 -24.52
C THR A 115 -7.81 -1.40 -23.34
N ASP A 116 -8.39 -2.59 -23.25
CA ASP A 116 -9.32 -2.93 -22.16
C ASP A 116 -8.65 -2.85 -20.78
N ASN A 117 -7.43 -3.35 -20.70
CA ASN A 117 -6.63 -3.30 -19.48
C ASN A 117 -6.15 -1.89 -19.15
N LEU A 118 -5.94 -1.02 -20.15
CA LEU A 118 -5.62 0.39 -19.89
C LEU A 118 -6.82 1.12 -19.28
N TRP A 119 -8.04 0.82 -19.75
CA TRP A 119 -9.26 1.32 -19.10
C TRP A 119 -9.42 0.78 -17.67
N GLU A 120 -9.15 -0.51 -17.44
CA GLU A 120 -9.12 -1.06 -16.07
C GLU A 120 -8.04 -0.39 -15.21
N ALA A 121 -6.87 -0.11 -15.76
CA ALA A 121 -5.79 0.57 -15.06
C ALA A 121 -6.24 1.95 -14.58
N ILE A 122 -6.87 2.75 -15.46
CA ILE A 122 -7.46 4.05 -15.12
C ILE A 122 -8.46 3.90 -13.97
N GLN A 123 -9.37 2.93 -14.02
CA GLN A 123 -10.33 2.70 -12.94
C GLN A 123 -9.65 2.39 -11.60
N PHE A 124 -8.59 1.58 -11.61
CA PHE A 124 -7.84 1.27 -10.40
C PHE A 124 -7.07 2.50 -9.87
N TYR A 125 -6.39 3.25 -10.72
CA TYR A 125 -5.73 4.49 -10.30
C TYR A 125 -6.74 5.51 -9.73
N SER A 126 -7.92 5.65 -10.33
CA SER A 126 -8.99 6.49 -9.79
C SER A 126 -9.47 6.03 -8.41
N LYS A 127 -9.52 4.72 -8.15
CA LYS A 127 -9.81 4.17 -6.81
C LYS A 127 -8.68 4.44 -5.82
N ALA A 128 -7.42 4.41 -6.26
CA ALA A 128 -6.28 4.80 -5.43
C ALA A 128 -6.36 6.29 -5.05
N ALA A 129 -6.61 7.19 -6.02
CA ALA A 129 -6.78 8.62 -5.77
C ALA A 129 -7.93 8.93 -4.77
N GLN A 130 -9.01 8.16 -4.81
CA GLN A 130 -10.10 8.27 -3.83
C GLN A 130 -9.68 7.85 -2.42
N ALA A 131 -8.83 6.83 -2.30
CA ALA A 131 -8.31 6.35 -1.01
C ALA A 131 -7.28 7.30 -0.39
N SER A 132 -6.49 8.01 -1.21
CA SER A 132 -5.56 9.04 -0.76
C SER A 132 -5.63 10.29 -1.65
N ARG A 133 -6.36 11.30 -1.17
CA ARG A 133 -6.56 12.58 -1.89
C ARG A 133 -5.34 13.50 -1.91
N VAL A 134 -4.24 13.09 -1.29
CA VAL A 134 -3.01 13.90 -1.18
C VAL A 134 -1.92 13.45 -2.13
N ASN A 135 -1.99 12.24 -2.68
CA ASN A 135 -0.93 11.67 -3.53
C ASN A 135 -1.25 11.91 -5.01
N GLY A 136 -0.31 12.53 -5.73
CA GLY A 136 -0.45 12.82 -7.17
C GLY A 136 -0.13 11.65 -8.09
N GLU A 137 0.54 10.62 -7.57
CA GLU A 137 1.00 9.47 -8.37
C GLU A 137 -0.11 8.79 -9.18
N PRO A 138 -1.33 8.53 -8.65
CA PRO A 138 -2.38 7.91 -9.45
C PRO A 138 -2.76 8.73 -10.69
N PHE A 139 -2.82 10.06 -10.58
CA PHE A 139 -3.16 10.93 -11.71
C PHE A 139 -2.08 10.91 -12.80
N TYR A 140 -0.82 10.79 -12.43
CA TYR A 140 0.26 10.61 -13.40
C TYR A 140 0.05 9.35 -14.22
N TYR A 141 -0.24 8.22 -13.57
CA TYR A 141 -0.46 6.96 -14.28
C TYR A 141 -1.78 6.91 -15.05
N ILE A 142 -2.79 7.70 -14.66
CA ILE A 142 -3.99 7.94 -15.49
C ILE A 142 -3.57 8.64 -16.80
N GLY A 143 -2.79 9.72 -16.72
CA GLY A 143 -2.28 10.43 -17.90
C GLY A 143 -1.43 9.54 -18.81
N LEU A 144 -0.56 8.71 -18.23
CA LEU A 144 0.20 7.71 -18.99
C LEU A 144 -0.69 6.64 -19.64
N SER A 145 -1.82 6.29 -19.02
CA SER A 145 -2.77 5.31 -19.56
C SER A 145 -3.52 5.92 -20.74
N TYR A 146 -3.98 7.16 -20.63
CA TYR A 146 -4.54 7.90 -21.77
C TYR A 146 -3.54 8.01 -22.91
N TYR A 147 -2.28 8.38 -22.61
CA TYR A 147 -1.22 8.46 -23.62
C TYR A 147 -1.01 7.14 -24.37
N LYS A 148 -1.12 6.00 -23.69
CA LYS A 148 -1.01 4.68 -24.32
C LYS A 148 -2.27 4.29 -25.12
N LEU A 149 -3.44 4.73 -24.68
CA LEU A 149 -4.71 4.49 -25.38
C LEU A 149 -4.77 5.28 -26.69
N ASP A 150 -4.50 6.58 -26.59
CA ASP A 150 -4.45 7.51 -27.70
C ASP A 150 -3.47 8.64 -27.35
N ASN A 151 -2.40 8.75 -28.13
CA ASN A 151 -1.36 9.73 -27.88
C ASN A 151 -1.70 11.13 -28.44
N GLU A 152 -2.87 11.30 -29.06
CA GLU A 152 -3.43 12.56 -29.56
C GLU A 152 -4.56 13.10 -28.68
N ASP A 153 -5.00 12.36 -27.65
CA ASP A 153 -5.94 12.85 -26.63
C ASP A 153 -5.21 13.77 -25.62
N PHE A 154 -4.64 14.86 -26.16
CA PHE A 154 -3.77 15.76 -25.42
C PHE A 154 -4.47 16.38 -24.21
N ASP A 155 -5.78 16.60 -24.28
CA ASP A 155 -6.52 17.27 -23.21
C ASP A 155 -6.62 16.37 -21.97
N LEU A 156 -7.02 15.09 -22.13
CA LEU A 156 -7.06 14.15 -21.00
C LEU A 156 -5.67 13.86 -20.42
N ILE A 157 -4.65 13.76 -21.27
CA ILE A 157 -3.27 13.52 -20.83
C ILE A 157 -2.75 14.71 -20.01
N LEU A 158 -2.91 15.93 -20.52
CA LEU A 158 -2.41 17.14 -19.87
C LEU A 158 -3.20 17.47 -18.60
N GLU A 159 -4.52 17.29 -18.59
CA GLU A 159 -5.35 17.43 -17.39
C GLU A 159 -4.84 16.50 -16.29
N SER A 160 -4.61 15.23 -16.61
CA SER A 160 -4.11 14.23 -15.66
C SER A 160 -2.73 14.61 -15.10
N PHE A 161 -1.81 15.09 -15.92
CA PHE A 161 -0.50 15.56 -15.45
C PHE A 161 -0.60 16.81 -14.58
N ASN A 162 -1.49 17.75 -14.91
CA ASN A 162 -1.72 18.93 -14.08
C ASN A 162 -2.29 18.54 -12.71
N SER A 163 -3.30 17.67 -12.67
CA SER A 163 -3.86 17.15 -11.42
C SER A 163 -2.82 16.43 -10.56
N ALA A 164 -1.90 15.68 -11.18
CA ALA A 164 -0.79 15.05 -10.47
C ALA A 164 0.12 16.09 -9.80
N LEU A 165 0.49 17.16 -10.53
CA LEU A 165 1.41 18.20 -10.08
C LEU A 165 0.85 19.10 -8.97
N GLU A 166 -0.47 19.20 -8.85
CA GLU A 166 -1.17 19.90 -7.75
C GLU A 166 -1.08 19.16 -6.41
N LEU A 167 -0.68 17.89 -6.42
CA LEU A 167 -0.66 17.01 -5.26
C LEU A 167 0.76 16.66 -4.79
N SER A 168 0.84 15.94 -3.67
CA SER A 168 2.11 15.46 -3.11
C SER A 168 2.74 14.40 -4.02
N LEU A 169 4.02 14.60 -4.31
CA LEU A 169 4.83 13.75 -5.17
C LEU A 169 6.28 13.75 -4.65
N PRO A 170 6.99 12.61 -4.70
CA PRO A 170 8.44 12.61 -4.61
C PRO A 170 9.05 13.48 -5.71
N GLN A 171 10.11 14.22 -5.39
CA GLN A 171 10.74 15.14 -6.36
C GLN A 171 11.13 14.46 -7.69
N PRO A 172 11.73 13.24 -7.70
CA PRO A 172 12.05 12.58 -8.97
C PRO A 172 10.82 12.33 -9.86
N LEU A 173 9.69 11.96 -9.26
CA LEU A 173 8.44 11.72 -10.00
C LEU A 173 7.85 13.03 -10.50
N ARG A 174 7.94 14.11 -9.71
CA ARG A 174 7.52 15.46 -10.13
C ARG A 174 8.29 15.91 -11.37
N ASP A 175 9.62 15.74 -11.37
CA ASP A 175 10.48 16.13 -12.50
C ASP A 175 10.13 15.34 -13.77
N GLU A 176 9.86 14.03 -13.62
CA GLU A 176 9.40 13.18 -14.72
C GLU A 176 8.06 13.65 -15.30
N ILE A 177 7.08 13.98 -14.44
CA ILE A 177 5.76 14.47 -14.87
C ILE A 177 5.90 15.79 -15.62
N VAL A 178 6.73 16.72 -15.13
CA VAL A 178 6.99 18.00 -15.81
C VAL A 178 7.57 17.77 -17.20
N GLY A 179 8.56 16.87 -17.33
CA GLY A 179 9.12 16.50 -18.63
C GLY A 179 8.08 15.93 -19.59
N LYS A 180 7.25 14.99 -19.12
CA LYS A 180 6.17 14.39 -19.92
C LYS A 180 5.09 15.39 -20.33
N LYS A 181 4.76 16.34 -19.45
CA LYS A 181 3.84 17.43 -19.76
C LYS A 181 4.39 18.32 -20.88
N ILE A 182 5.64 18.77 -20.78
CA ILE A 182 6.29 19.61 -21.81
C ILE A 182 6.37 18.89 -23.15
N GLU A 183 6.72 17.60 -23.14
CA GLU A 183 6.73 16.75 -24.34
C GLU A 183 5.36 16.71 -25.01
N THR A 184 4.31 16.51 -24.21
CA THR A 184 2.91 16.44 -24.67
C THR A 184 2.43 17.77 -25.23
N GLU A 185 2.71 18.89 -24.56
CA GLU A 185 2.40 20.25 -25.04
C GLU A 185 3.10 20.55 -26.38
N THR A 186 4.39 20.20 -26.48
CA THR A 186 5.16 20.40 -27.71
C THR A 186 4.58 19.60 -28.88
N ARG A 187 4.14 18.36 -28.64
CA ARG A 187 3.48 17.53 -29.66
C ARG A 187 2.14 18.13 -30.08
N LYS A 188 1.32 18.60 -29.13
CA LYS A 188 0.04 19.27 -29.40
C LYS A 188 0.23 20.48 -30.33
N GLU A 189 1.19 21.35 -30.04
CA GLU A 189 1.47 22.54 -30.87
C GLU A 189 1.99 22.18 -32.26
N LYS A 190 2.85 21.15 -32.38
CA LYS A 190 3.32 20.68 -33.69
C LYS A 190 2.17 20.15 -34.56
N LEU A 191 1.25 19.36 -33.98
CA LEU A 191 0.09 18.85 -34.70
C LEU A 191 -0.81 20.00 -35.15
N LYS A 192 -1.08 20.96 -34.26
CA LYS A 192 -1.86 22.16 -34.57
C LYS A 192 -1.21 22.99 -35.70
N ALA A 193 0.11 23.16 -35.68
CA ALA A 193 0.84 23.88 -36.72
C ALA A 193 0.87 23.16 -38.08
N PHE A 194 0.77 21.82 -38.09
CA PHE A 194 0.68 21.05 -39.33
C PHE A 194 -0.65 21.25 -40.06
N TRP A 195 -1.74 21.46 -39.31
CA TRP A 195 -3.09 21.61 -39.85
C TRP A 195 -3.52 23.07 -40.11
N ASN A 196 -2.70 24.06 -39.73
CA ASN A 196 -2.94 25.49 -39.98
C ASN A 196 -2.08 26.00 -41.15
#